data_AF-A0A8X6HXF2-F1
#
_entry.id   AF-A0A8X6HXF2-F1
#
_cell.length_a   1.000
_cell.length_b   1.000
_cell.length_c   1.000
_cell.angle_alpha   90.00
_cell.angle_beta   90.00
_cell.angle_gamma   90.00
#
_symmetry.space_group_name_H-M   'P 1'
#
loop_
_entity.id
_entity.type
_entity.pdbx_description
1 polymer ?
#
loop_
_entity_poly.entity_id
_entity_poly.type
_entity_poly.pdbx_seq_one_letter_code
_entity_poly.pdbx_strand_id
1 'polypeptide(L)'
;MLKKEKRNASVSGLGEITLKVKQKVNAVIQNKNGGFSTALDLLIIPYITTTSIHRIDTSEIKISSNIDLADKDFGIPGEMDLLIGGELFFELLRPNQLRSPCEKWLFQETVFGYIVVGSSDKFEENSYCGLAINSENNFR
;
A
#
# COMPACT_ATOMS: atom_id res chain seq x y z
N MET A 1 5.67 -12.03 -19.14
CA MET A 1 6.06 -10.61 -19.32
C MET A 1 4.80 -9.82 -19.63
N LEU A 2 4.48 -8.77 -18.86
CA LEU A 2 3.26 -7.99 -19.08
C LEU A 2 3.38 -7.07 -20.31
N LYS A 3 2.29 -6.90 -21.07
CA LYS A 3 2.26 -6.04 -22.26
C LYS A 3 2.19 -4.57 -21.84
N LYS A 4 3.19 -3.79 -22.23
CA LYS A 4 3.24 -2.34 -21.97
C LYS A 4 2.49 -1.57 -23.06
N GLU A 5 1.76 -0.55 -22.66
CA GLU A 5 1.08 0.38 -23.58
C GLU A 5 1.64 1.79 -23.43
N LYS A 6 1.84 2.49 -24.55
CA LYS A 6 2.30 3.89 -24.54
C LYS A 6 1.14 4.79 -24.11
N ARG A 7 1.35 5.60 -23.08
CA ARG A 7 0.37 6.58 -22.60
C ARG A 7 1.08 7.76 -21.93
N ASN A 8 0.68 8.98 -22.26
CA ASN A 8 1.15 10.17 -21.55
C ASN A 8 0.25 10.42 -20.32
N ALA A 9 0.84 10.49 -19.13
CA ALA A 9 0.17 10.84 -17.89
C ALA A 9 1.14 11.58 -16.95
N SER A 10 0.62 12.22 -15.90
CA SER A 10 1.40 12.85 -14.84
C SER A 10 0.97 12.31 -13.48
N VAL A 11 1.95 12.03 -12.61
CA VAL A 11 1.73 11.71 -11.19
C VAL A 11 2.27 12.86 -10.36
N SER A 12 1.44 13.47 -9.52
CA SER A 12 1.84 14.59 -8.67
C SER A 12 1.82 14.16 -7.21
N GLY A 13 2.91 14.40 -6.49
CA GLY A 13 3.05 14.11 -5.06
C GLY A 13 2.90 15.35 -4.17
N LEU A 14 3.10 15.17 -2.87
CA LEU A 14 3.20 16.28 -1.92
C LEU A 14 4.42 17.15 -2.28
N GLY A 15 4.21 18.48 -2.43
CA GLY A 15 5.26 19.44 -2.80
C GLY A 15 5.40 19.75 -4.30
N GLU A 16 4.35 19.56 -5.11
CA GLU A 16 4.31 19.84 -6.58
C GLU A 16 5.27 18.99 -7.45
N ILE A 17 5.94 17.99 -6.87
CA ILE A 17 6.76 17.06 -7.65
C ILE A 17 5.86 16.32 -8.64
N THR A 18 6.06 16.60 -9.93
CA THR A 18 5.29 16.00 -11.02
C THR A 18 6.16 15.08 -11.85
N LEU A 19 5.85 13.78 -11.85
CA LEU A 19 6.54 12.79 -12.66
C LEU A 19 5.76 12.55 -13.95
N LYS A 20 6.42 12.73 -15.11
CA LYS A 20 5.85 12.40 -16.42
C LYS A 20 5.92 10.89 -16.66
N VAL A 21 4.76 10.25 -16.76
CA VAL A 21 4.61 8.83 -17.06
C VAL A 21 4.36 8.65 -18.56
N LYS A 22 5.08 7.69 -19.17
CA LYS A 22 4.99 7.37 -20.61
C LYS A 22 4.41 6.00 -20.90
N GLN A 23 4.25 5.17 -19.88
CA GLN A 23 3.88 3.77 -20.02
C GLN A 23 2.89 3.38 -18.93
N LYS A 24 1.92 2.56 -19.33
CA LYS A 24 1.05 1.84 -18.42
C LYS A 24 1.04 0.35 -18.74
N VAL A 25 0.53 -0.44 -17.83
CA VAL A 25 0.27 -1.86 -18.01
C VAL A 25 -1.10 -2.19 -17.44
N ASN A 26 -1.87 -3.00 -18.16
CA ASN A 26 -3.07 -3.60 -17.60
C ASN A 26 -2.67 -4.91 -16.92
N ALA A 27 -2.99 -5.05 -15.64
CA ALA A 27 -2.65 -6.22 -14.84
C ALA A 27 -3.85 -6.67 -14.02
N VAL A 28 -3.95 -7.98 -13.79
CA VAL A 28 -4.91 -8.54 -12.85
C VAL A 28 -4.17 -8.85 -11.56
N ILE A 29 -4.64 -8.30 -10.45
CA ILE A 29 -4.20 -8.69 -9.12
C ILE A 29 -5.21 -9.69 -8.56
N GLN A 30 -4.72 -10.77 -7.97
CA GLN A 30 -5.54 -11.82 -7.38
C GLN A 30 -4.93 -12.31 -6.08
N ASN A 31 -5.77 -12.69 -5.12
CA ASN A 31 -5.29 -13.32 -3.90
C ASN A 31 -5.00 -14.81 -4.12
N LYS A 32 -4.30 -15.43 -3.16
CA LYS A 32 -3.79 -16.81 -3.30
C LYS A 32 -4.90 -17.86 -3.49
N ASN A 33 -6.09 -17.63 -2.93
CA ASN A 33 -7.21 -18.57 -3.02
C ASN A 33 -8.18 -18.27 -4.18
N GLY A 34 -7.94 -17.22 -4.97
CA GLY A 34 -8.79 -16.82 -6.10
C GLY A 34 -10.13 -16.19 -5.70
N GLY A 35 -10.40 -16.00 -4.41
CA GLY A 35 -11.64 -15.37 -3.91
C GLY A 35 -11.71 -13.86 -4.12
N PHE A 36 -10.61 -13.23 -4.54
CA PHE A 36 -10.56 -11.84 -4.95
C PHE A 36 -9.70 -11.71 -6.22
N SER A 37 -10.20 -10.96 -7.19
CA SER A 37 -9.50 -10.64 -8.43
C SER A 37 -10.00 -9.30 -8.97
N THR A 38 -9.10 -8.41 -9.34
CA THR A 38 -9.44 -7.13 -9.97
C THR A 38 -8.42 -6.73 -11.03
N ALA A 39 -8.88 -6.08 -12.09
CA ALA A 39 -8.04 -5.59 -13.18
C ALA A 39 -7.71 -4.12 -12.97
N LEU A 40 -6.44 -3.76 -13.09
CA LEU A 40 -5.92 -2.42 -12.84
C LEU A 40 -5.07 -1.92 -13.99
N ASP A 41 -5.20 -0.62 -14.26
CA ASP A 41 -4.29 0.12 -15.11
C ASP A 41 -3.15 0.69 -14.24
N LEU A 42 -2.00 0.04 -14.27
CA LEU A 42 -0.83 0.43 -13.49
C LEU A 42 0.09 1.35 -14.28
N LEU A 43 0.49 2.47 -13.68
CA LEU A 43 1.46 3.40 -14.26
C LEU A 43 2.88 2.90 -13.99
N ILE A 44 3.72 2.86 -15.01
CA ILE A 44 5.12 2.43 -14.88
C ILE A 44 5.98 3.66 -14.56
N ILE A 45 6.57 3.65 -13.37
CA ILE A 45 7.45 4.68 -12.84
C ILE A 45 8.82 4.08 -12.47
N PRO A 46 9.92 4.85 -12.50
CA PRO A 46 11.26 4.32 -12.23
C PRO A 46 11.50 3.90 -10.77
N TYR A 47 10.77 4.50 -9.82
CA TYR A 47 10.81 4.15 -8.39
C TYR A 47 9.47 4.53 -7.75
N ILE A 48 9.00 3.74 -6.78
CA ILE A 48 7.70 3.95 -6.11
C ILE A 48 7.84 4.83 -4.86
N THR A 49 8.89 4.65 -4.07
CA THR A 49 9.20 5.51 -2.93
C THR A 49 10.70 5.81 -2.90
N THR A 50 11.07 6.95 -2.33
CA THR A 50 12.45 7.29 -1.98
C THR A 50 12.74 7.14 -0.48
N THR A 51 11.74 6.69 0.30
CA THR A 51 11.84 6.58 1.75
C THR A 51 12.34 5.21 2.12
N SER A 52 13.36 5.16 2.97
CA SER A 52 13.90 3.92 3.51
C SER A 52 12.82 3.15 4.25
N ILE A 53 12.51 1.94 3.78
CA ILE A 53 11.72 0.98 4.56
C ILE A 53 12.66 0.47 5.66
N HIS A 54 12.32 0.76 6.91
CA HIS A 54 13.13 0.33 8.05
C HIS A 54 12.69 -1.05 8.54
N ARG A 55 13.66 -1.81 9.03
CA ARG A 55 13.39 -3.07 9.71
C ARG A 55 12.61 -2.78 11.00
N ILE A 56 11.53 -3.51 11.21
CA ILE A 56 10.71 -3.39 12.42
C ILE A 56 11.04 -4.58 13.33
N ASP A 57 11.27 -4.32 14.61
CA ASP A 57 11.34 -5.38 15.62
C ASP A 57 9.92 -5.89 15.89
N THR A 58 9.63 -7.10 15.39
CA THR A 58 8.30 -7.71 15.48
C THR A 58 8.08 -8.47 16.79
N SER A 59 9.09 -8.57 17.67
CA SER A 59 9.00 -9.31 18.93
C SER A 59 7.90 -8.78 19.87
N GLU A 60 7.68 -7.47 19.86
CA GLU A 60 6.64 -6.80 20.68
C GLU A 60 5.23 -6.94 20.11
N ILE A 61 5.08 -7.33 18.83
CA ILE A 61 3.79 -7.40 18.13
C ILE A 61 3.02 -8.68 18.51
N LYS A 62 3.72 -9.74 18.93
CA LYS A 62 3.16 -11.04 19.38
C LYS A 62 2.06 -11.56 18.44
N ILE A 63 2.44 -11.86 17.20
CA ILE A 63 1.52 -12.36 16.18
C ILE A 63 1.13 -13.80 16.53
N SER A 64 -0.16 -14.06 16.70
CA SER A 64 -0.65 -15.40 17.00
C SER A 64 -0.64 -16.31 15.76
N SER A 65 -0.46 -17.61 15.96
CA SER A 65 -0.31 -18.58 14.87
C SER A 65 -1.53 -18.73 13.95
N ASN A 66 -2.69 -18.22 14.36
CA ASN A 66 -3.93 -18.21 13.59
C ASN A 66 -4.09 -16.97 12.69
N ILE A 67 -3.10 -16.06 12.66
CA ILE A 67 -3.11 -14.87 11.80
C ILE A 67 -2.19 -15.13 10.60
N ASP A 68 -2.77 -15.17 9.39
CA ASP A 68 -2.03 -15.22 8.14
C ASP A 68 -1.81 -13.79 7.63
N LEU A 69 -0.58 -13.31 7.67
CA LEU A 69 -0.24 -11.95 7.24
C LEU A 69 -0.23 -11.84 5.71
N ALA A 70 -0.63 -10.68 5.21
CA ALA A 70 -0.55 -10.38 3.77
C ALA A 70 0.90 -10.40 3.26
N ASP A 71 1.85 -9.99 4.10
CA ASP A 71 3.29 -10.06 3.84
C ASP A 71 3.95 -11.09 4.75
N LYS A 72 4.59 -12.11 4.16
CA LYS A 72 5.26 -13.19 4.90
C LYS A 72 6.60 -12.74 5.48
N ASP A 73 7.22 -11.74 4.87
CA ASP A 73 8.49 -11.17 5.28
C ASP A 73 8.28 -9.89 6.11
N PHE A 74 7.09 -9.75 6.72
CA PHE A 74 6.71 -8.60 7.52
C PHE A 74 7.79 -8.19 8.53
N GLY A 75 8.12 -6.90 8.54
CA GLY A 75 9.16 -6.32 9.38
C GLY A 75 10.58 -6.41 8.79
N ILE A 76 10.76 -7.06 7.64
CA ILE A 76 12.00 -7.07 6.87
C ILE A 76 11.88 -6.10 5.69
N PRO A 77 12.82 -5.17 5.49
CA PRO A 77 12.81 -4.30 4.32
C PRO A 77 12.89 -5.09 3.02
N GLY A 78 12.03 -4.76 2.06
CA GLY A 78 11.98 -5.37 0.72
C GLY A 78 11.65 -4.33 -0.34
N GLU A 79 11.74 -4.72 -1.61
CA GLU A 79 11.34 -3.85 -2.72
C GLU A 79 9.80 -3.73 -2.77
N MET A 80 9.30 -2.53 -3.05
CA MET A 80 7.88 -2.33 -3.35
C MET A 80 7.67 -2.44 -4.85
N ASP A 81 6.88 -3.43 -5.27
CA ASP A 81 6.55 -3.63 -6.70
C ASP A 81 5.34 -2.81 -7.15
N LEU A 82 4.42 -2.51 -6.23
CA LEU A 82 3.11 -1.95 -6.54
C LEU A 82 2.64 -0.97 -5.47
N LEU A 83 2.19 0.21 -5.92
CA LEU A 83 1.43 1.15 -5.10
C LEU A 83 -0.01 1.21 -5.60
N ILE A 84 -0.95 0.80 -4.76
CA ILE A 84 -2.38 0.83 -5.05
C ILE A 84 -2.95 2.11 -4.44
N GLY A 85 -3.65 2.90 -5.26
CA GLY A 85 -4.32 4.12 -4.81
C GLY A 85 -5.54 3.84 -3.93
N GLY A 86 -6.15 4.93 -3.43
CA GLY A 86 -7.34 4.84 -2.58
C GLY A 86 -8.58 4.22 -3.24
N GLU A 87 -8.60 4.13 -4.58
CA GLU A 87 -9.72 3.57 -5.35
C GLU A 87 -10.10 2.14 -4.93
N LEU A 88 -9.11 1.30 -4.62
CA LEU A 88 -9.34 -0.07 -4.18
C LEU A 88 -9.40 -0.22 -2.66
N PHE A 89 -9.05 0.83 -1.90
CA PHE A 89 -8.76 0.68 -0.47
C PHE A 89 -9.88 -0.03 0.29
N PHE A 90 -11.13 0.40 0.10
CA PHE A 90 -12.28 -0.21 0.77
C PHE A 90 -12.70 -1.56 0.20
N GLU A 91 -12.34 -1.88 -1.05
CA GLU A 91 -12.59 -3.22 -1.64
C GLU A 91 -11.62 -4.27 -1.08
N LEU A 92 -10.42 -3.84 -0.69
CA LEU A 92 -9.40 -4.74 -0.12
C LEU A 92 -9.68 -5.08 1.34
N LEU A 93 -10.34 -4.19 2.10
CA LEU A 93 -10.61 -4.40 3.52
C LEU A 93 -11.68 -5.47 3.75
N ARG A 94 -11.49 -6.27 4.81
CA ARG A 94 -12.49 -7.21 5.32
C ARG A 94 -12.99 -6.76 6.70
N PRO A 95 -14.18 -7.22 7.14
CA PRO A 95 -14.75 -6.76 8.41
C PRO A 95 -13.93 -7.13 9.65
N ASN A 96 -13.10 -8.18 9.59
CA ASN A 96 -12.45 -8.70 10.78
C ASN A 96 -11.24 -7.84 11.18
N GLN A 97 -11.20 -7.50 12.47
CA GLN A 97 -10.13 -6.79 13.11
C GLN A 97 -9.76 -7.49 14.42
N LEU A 98 -8.46 -7.64 14.68
CA LEU A 98 -7.95 -8.16 15.94
C LEU A 98 -7.04 -7.12 16.56
N ARG A 99 -7.13 -6.91 17.88
CA ARG A 99 -6.20 -6.04 18.61
C ARG A 99 -5.25 -6.88 19.42
N SER A 100 -3.99 -6.45 19.49
CA SER A 100 -3.03 -7.06 20.41
C SER A 100 -3.48 -6.82 21.87
N PRO A 101 -3.05 -7.67 22.83
CA PRO A 101 -3.39 -7.46 24.24
C PRO A 101 -2.91 -6.13 24.83
N CYS A 102 -1.89 -5.51 24.24
CA CYS A 102 -1.39 -4.19 24.64
C CYS A 102 -2.09 -3.03 23.91
N GLU A 103 -3.06 -3.33 23.03
CA GLU A 103 -3.83 -2.40 22.19
C GLU A 103 -3.02 -1.51 21.23
N LYS A 104 -1.68 -1.59 21.24
CA LYS A 104 -0.79 -0.85 20.34
C LYS A 104 -0.91 -1.26 18.87
N TRP A 105 -1.33 -2.50 18.61
CA TRP A 105 -1.33 -3.10 17.28
C TRP A 105 -2.73 -3.54 16.89
N LEU A 106 -3.14 -3.15 15.69
CA LEU A 106 -4.37 -3.57 15.04
C LEU A 106 -3.99 -4.46 13.85
N PHE A 107 -4.52 -5.68 13.85
CA PHE A 107 -4.49 -6.57 12.70
C PHE A 107 -5.80 -6.38 11.94
N GLN A 108 -5.70 -5.81 10.74
CA GLN A 108 -6.84 -5.58 9.86
C GLN A 108 -6.84 -6.67 8.79
N GLU A 109 -7.91 -7.46 8.70
CA GLU A 109 -8.04 -8.45 7.64
C GLU A 109 -8.22 -7.75 6.29
N THR A 110 -7.53 -8.25 5.27
CA THR A 110 -7.73 -7.83 3.87
C THR A 110 -7.97 -9.05 2.99
N VAL A 111 -8.32 -8.84 1.73
CA VAL A 111 -8.41 -9.90 0.72
C VAL A 111 -7.10 -10.67 0.52
N PHE A 112 -5.95 -10.09 0.90
CA PHE A 112 -4.61 -10.67 0.75
C PHE A 112 -4.06 -11.32 2.02
N GLY A 113 -4.74 -11.19 3.16
CA GLY A 113 -4.25 -11.57 4.49
C GLY A 113 -4.32 -10.38 5.45
N TYR A 114 -3.89 -10.58 6.70
CA TYR A 114 -3.89 -9.52 7.70
C TYR A 114 -2.75 -8.53 7.47
N ILE A 115 -3.05 -7.24 7.55
CA ILE A 115 -2.05 -6.17 7.66
C ILE A 115 -1.94 -5.71 9.12
N VAL A 116 -0.74 -5.28 9.52
CA VAL A 116 -0.48 -4.75 10.86
C VAL A 116 -0.48 -3.22 10.80
N VAL A 117 -1.29 -2.60 11.65
CA VAL A 117 -1.40 -1.15 11.80
C VAL A 117 -1.04 -0.79 13.24
N GLY A 118 -0.13 0.15 13.41
CA GLY A 118 0.26 0.65 14.72
C GLY A 118 1.44 1.61 14.62
N SER A 119 1.76 2.26 15.73
CA SER A 119 2.91 3.13 15.83
C SER A 119 4.00 2.45 16.64
N SER A 120 5.23 2.53 16.16
CA SER A 120 6.40 2.22 16.98
C SER A 120 6.91 3.54 17.56
N ASP A 121 7.13 3.57 18.88
CA ASP A 121 7.61 4.75 19.62
C ASP A 121 9.05 5.17 19.23
N LYS A 122 9.64 4.60 18.17
CA LYS A 122 11.07 4.68 17.82
C LYS A 122 11.39 5.56 16.60
N PHE A 123 10.43 6.25 16.00
CA PHE A 123 10.67 7.08 14.82
C PHE A 123 10.36 8.56 15.11
N GLU A 124 11.37 9.32 15.55
CA GLU A 124 11.36 10.78 15.44
C GLU A 124 11.99 11.19 14.11
N GLU A 125 11.18 11.31 13.06
CA GLU A 125 11.52 12.09 11.87
C GLU A 125 10.38 13.06 11.55
N ASN A 126 10.73 14.20 10.94
CA ASN A 126 9.82 15.28 10.57
C ASN A 126 8.50 14.74 9.99
N SER A 127 7.44 14.82 10.80
CA SER A 127 6.15 14.22 10.44
C SER A 127 5.42 15.13 9.45
N TYR A 128 5.32 14.72 8.19
CA TYR A 128 4.45 15.37 7.20
C TYR A 128 3.10 14.66 7.18
N CYS A 129 2.04 15.39 7.57
CA CYS A 129 0.65 14.97 7.40
C CYS A 129 0.02 15.84 6.31
N GLY A 130 -0.49 15.23 5.24
CA GLY A 130 -1.11 15.93 4.13
C GLY A 130 -2.36 15.24 3.65
N LEU A 131 -3.47 15.99 3.53
CA LEU A 131 -4.68 15.54 2.86
C LEU A 131 -4.55 15.88 1.37
N ALA A 132 -4.46 14.88 0.50
CA ALA A 132 -4.49 15.12 -0.94
C ALA A 132 -5.96 15.31 -1.38
N ILE A 133 -6.33 16.55 -1.68
CA ILE A 133 -7.65 16.88 -2.25
C ILE A 133 -7.45 17.06 -3.75
N ASN A 134 -8.19 16.30 -4.55
CA ASN A 134 -8.20 16.47 -6.00
C ASN A 134 -9.06 17.70 -6.32
N SER A 135 -8.43 18.80 -6.76
CA SER A 135 -9.20 19.96 -7.24
C SER A 135 -9.60 19.72 -8.70
N GLU A 136 -10.78 19.14 -8.92
CA GLU A 136 -11.41 19.20 -10.24
C GLU A 136 -11.99 20.60 -10.47
N ASN A 137 -11.23 21.48 -11.11
CA ASN A 137 -11.77 22.69 -11.71
C ASN A 137 -12.40 22.33 -13.06
N ASN A 138 -13.69 21.98 -13.07
CA ASN A 138 -14.52 22.00 -14.28
C ASN A 138 -16.00 22.25 -13.92
N PHE A 139 -16.33 23.51 -13.60
CA PHE A 139 -17.63 24.05 -13.96
C PHE A 139 -17.46 24.86 -15.25
N ARG A 140 -18.00 24.33 -16.34
CA ARG A 140 -18.48 25.12 -17.48
C ARG A 140 -19.97 24.87 -17.63
#